data_AF-A0A7Y7E6Q9-F1
#
_entry.id   AF-A0A7Y7E6Q9-F1
#
_cell.length_a   1.000
_cell.length_b   1.000
_cell.length_c   1.000
_cell.angle_alpha   90.00
_cell.angle_beta   90.00
_cell.angle_gamma   90.00
#
_symmetry.space_group_name_H-M   'P 1'
#
loop_
_entity.id
_entity.type
_entity.pdbx_description
1 polymer ?
#
loop_
_entity_poly.entity_id
_entity_poly.type
_entity_poly.pdbx_seq_one_letter_code
_entity_poly.pdbx_strand_id
1 'polypeptide(L)'
;MRVAHPGAYYAELHGWNERTLLARIEQAVQDGELTGGTDAAALTGLVQSVVHGLSVQAGLGADREDLLVTAHLAHELIRKCLPSATA
;
A
#
# COMPACT_ATOMS: atom_id res chain seq x y z
N MET A 1 31.73 2.80 -13.37
CA MET A 1 30.43 2.32 -12.87
C MET A 1 30.17 3.04 -11.55
N ARG A 2 29.33 4.09 -11.54
CA ARG A 2 29.04 4.88 -10.34
C ARG A 2 27.97 4.12 -9.55
N VAL A 3 28.32 3.65 -8.36
CA VAL A 3 27.38 2.94 -7.48
C VAL A 3 26.28 3.94 -7.11
N ALA A 4 25.02 3.66 -7.45
CA ALA A 4 23.90 4.48 -7.05
C ALA A 4 23.88 4.60 -5.52
N HIS A 5 23.63 5.79 -5.00
CA HIS A 5 23.51 6.02 -3.55
C HIS A 5 22.32 5.19 -3.05
N PRO A 6 22.42 4.44 -1.92
CA PRO A 6 21.36 3.52 -1.49
C PRO A 6 19.97 4.19 -1.42
N GLY A 7 19.90 5.46 -1.02
CA GLY A 7 18.63 6.21 -0.97
C GLY A 7 17.96 6.41 -2.34
N ALA A 8 18.73 6.58 -3.42
CA ALA A 8 18.17 6.70 -4.77
C ALA A 8 17.60 5.36 -5.26
N TYR A 9 18.29 4.25 -4.96
CA TYR A 9 17.79 2.91 -5.28
C TYR A 9 16.50 2.57 -4.53
N TYR A 10 16.42 2.89 -3.24
CA TYR A 10 15.18 2.70 -2.47
C TYR A 10 14.05 3.60 -2.97
N ALA A 11 14.32 4.86 -3.31
CA ALA A 11 13.32 5.76 -3.88
C ALA A 11 12.79 5.27 -5.23
N GLU A 12 13.66 4.78 -6.11
CA GLU A 12 13.27 4.18 -7.39
C GLU A 12 12.43 2.91 -7.20
N LEU A 13 12.83 2.04 -6.26
CA LEU A 13 12.07 0.83 -5.92
C LEU A 13 10.69 1.16 -5.35
N HIS A 14 10.62 2.15 -4.44
CA HIS A 14 9.37 2.63 -3.91
C HIS A 14 8.49 3.14 -5.04
N GLY A 15 8.95 4.08 -5.87
CA GLY A 15 8.18 4.64 -6.99
C GLY A 15 7.74 3.63 -8.06
N TRP A 16 8.45 2.51 -8.21
CA TRP A 16 8.02 1.38 -9.05
C TRP A 16 6.88 0.59 -8.39
N ASN A 17 6.97 0.34 -7.09
CA ASN A 17 5.89 -0.29 -6.33
C ASN A 17 4.63 0.58 -6.31
N GLU A 18 4.77 1.90 -6.24
CA GLU A 18 3.64 2.83 -6.24
C GLU A 18 2.82 2.72 -7.53
N ARG A 19 3.48 2.77 -8.68
CA ARG A 19 2.83 2.66 -9.99
C ARG A 19 2.21 1.29 -10.22
N THR A 20 2.88 0.24 -9.76
CA THR A 20 2.37 -1.14 -9.85
C THR A 20 1.10 -1.32 -9.01
N LEU A 21 1.08 -0.77 -7.79
CA LEU A 21 -0.08 -0.83 -6.91
C LEU A 21 -1.26 -0.03 -7.48
N LEU A 22 -0.99 1.19 -7.97
CA LEU A 22 -2.02 2.02 -8.61
C LEU A 22 -2.68 1.29 -9.78
N ALA A 23 -1.87 0.76 -10.71
CA ALA A 23 -2.38 0.03 -11.86
C ALA A 23 -3.22 -1.20 -11.46
N ARG A 24 -2.83 -1.92 -10.39
CA ARG A 24 -3.61 -3.06 -9.89
C ARG A 24 -4.96 -2.62 -9.30
N ILE A 25 -5.00 -1.50 -8.60
CA ILE A 25 -6.23 -0.95 -8.02
C ILE A 25 -7.16 -0.43 -9.13
N GLU A 26 -6.61 0.29 -10.11
CA GLU A 26 -7.37 0.73 -11.30
C GLU A 26 -7.99 -0.48 -12.02
N GLN A 27 -7.21 -1.53 -12.24
CA GLN A 27 -7.70 -2.78 -12.84
C GLN A 27 -8.80 -3.42 -11.98
N ALA A 28 -8.64 -3.46 -10.65
CA ALA A 28 -9.66 -3.99 -9.73
C ALA A 28 -10.99 -3.23 -9.83
N VAL A 29 -10.94 -1.91 -10.02
CA VAL A 29 -12.12 -1.07 -10.23
C VAL A 29 -12.77 -1.38 -11.59
N GLN A 30 -11.97 -1.52 -12.65
CA GLN A 30 -12.49 -1.87 -13.99
C GLN A 30 -13.11 -3.27 -14.02
N ASP A 31 -12.52 -4.23 -13.32
CA ASP A 31 -12.99 -5.62 -13.25
C ASP A 31 -14.18 -5.81 -12.29
N GLY A 32 -14.58 -4.76 -11.58
CA GLY A 32 -15.65 -4.80 -10.59
C GLY A 32 -15.28 -5.50 -9.27
N GLU A 33 -14.00 -5.81 -9.04
CA GLU A 33 -13.52 -6.31 -7.75
C GLU A 33 -13.67 -5.24 -6.64
N LEU A 34 -13.51 -3.97 -7.01
CA LEU A 34 -13.76 -2.80 -6.19
C LEU A 34 -14.94 -2.00 -6.73
N THR A 35 -15.63 -1.26 -5.85
CA THR A 35 -16.73 -0.39 -6.28
C THR A 35 -16.23 0.68 -7.25
N GLY A 36 -17.03 0.97 -8.29
CA GLY A 36 -16.70 1.94 -9.34
C GLY A 36 -16.44 3.37 -8.86
N GLY A 37 -16.86 3.73 -7.65
CA GLY A 37 -16.58 5.02 -7.02
C GLY A 37 -15.26 5.09 -6.25
N THR A 38 -14.46 4.01 -6.25
CA THR A 38 -13.17 3.98 -5.54
C THR A 38 -12.17 4.91 -6.20
N ASP A 39 -11.64 5.87 -5.44
CA ASP A 39 -10.49 6.67 -5.86
C ASP A 39 -9.21 5.83 -5.73
N ALA A 40 -8.72 5.34 -6.87
CA ALA A 40 -7.56 4.46 -6.93
C ALA A 40 -6.27 5.14 -6.43
N ALA A 41 -6.11 6.43 -6.69
CA ALA A 41 -4.93 7.18 -6.26
C ALA A 41 -4.94 7.39 -4.75
N ALA A 42 -6.10 7.76 -4.19
CA ALA A 42 -6.25 7.91 -2.74
C ALA A 42 -6.03 6.58 -2.00
N LEU A 43 -6.57 5.46 -2.51
CA LEU A 43 -6.34 4.15 -1.93
C LEU A 43 -4.87 3.73 -1.99
N THR A 44 -4.21 3.99 -3.12
CA THR A 44 -2.77 3.73 -3.29
C THR A 44 -1.95 4.49 -2.25
N GLY A 45 -2.22 5.79 -2.08
CA GLY A 45 -1.54 6.62 -1.09
C GLY A 45 -1.77 6.17 0.35
N LEU A 46 -2.99 5.73 0.68
CA LEU A 46 -3.31 5.17 2.00
C LEU A 46 -2.48 3.90 2.27
N VAL A 47 -2.48 2.93 1.35
CA VAL A 47 -1.74 1.67 1.51
C VAL A 47 -0.24 1.93 1.67
N GLN A 48 0.33 2.83 0.88
CA GLN A 48 1.74 3.20 1.01
C GLN A 48 2.05 3.84 2.35
N SER A 49 1.22 4.77 2.80
CA SER A 49 1.39 5.43 4.10
C SER A 49 1.46 4.40 5.23
N VAL A 50 0.60 3.38 5.19
CA VAL A 50 0.62 2.28 6.17
C VAL A 50 1.91 1.46 6.05
N VAL A 51 2.29 1.02 4.85
CA VAL A 51 3.50 0.19 4.64
C VAL A 51 4.78 0.93 5.04
N HIS A 52 4.90 2.22 4.69
CA HIS A 52 6.05 3.04 5.06
C HIS A 52 6.08 3.30 6.57
N GLY A 53 4.94 3.59 7.20
CA GLY A 53 4.84 3.74 8.65
C GLY A 53 5.29 2.49 9.40
N LEU A 54 4.81 1.31 8.97
CA LEU A 54 5.23 0.03 9.53
C LEU A 54 6.73 -0.23 9.33
N SER A 55 7.28 0.16 8.17
CA SER A 55 8.71 0.03 7.88
C SER A 55 9.57 0.91 8.80
N VAL A 56 9.13 2.14 9.07
CA VAL A 56 9.79 3.05 10.02
C VAL A 56 9.73 2.45 11.43
N GLN A 57 8.57 1.98 11.88
CA GLN A 57 8.42 1.37 13.21
C GLN A 57 9.28 0.11 13.37
N ALA A 58 9.35 -0.73 12.35
CA ALA A 58 10.24 -1.89 12.33
C ALA A 58 11.72 -1.49 12.45
N GLY A 59 12.14 -0.44 11.72
CA GLY A 59 13.49 0.10 11.79
C GLY A 59 13.84 0.70 13.16
N LEU A 60 12.83 1.13 13.92
CA LEU A 60 12.97 1.62 15.30
C LEU A 60 12.90 0.51 16.36
N GLY A 61 12.73 -0.75 15.95
CA GLY A 61 12.73 -1.90 16.86
C GLY A 61 11.37 -2.28 17.44
N ALA A 62 10.26 -1.87 16.79
CA ALA A 62 8.93 -2.33 17.19
C ALA A 62 8.81 -3.87 17.09
N ASP A 63 8.08 -4.48 18.02
CA ASP A 63 7.84 -5.91 18.03
C ASP A 63 7.03 -6.34 16.80
N ARG A 64 7.37 -7.51 16.24
CA ARG A 64 6.73 -8.05 15.04
C ARG A 64 5.22 -8.24 15.24
N GLU A 65 4.79 -8.64 16.43
CA GLU A 65 3.37 -8.84 16.76
C GLU A 65 2.59 -7.52 16.69
N ASP A 66 3.14 -6.45 17.26
CA ASP A 66 2.51 -5.11 17.24
C ASP A 66 2.38 -4.56 15.81
N LEU A 67 3.41 -4.79 14.97
CA LEU A 67 3.38 -4.43 13.55
C LEU A 67 2.28 -5.20 12.81
N LEU A 68 2.12 -6.50 13.08
CA LEU A 68 1.08 -7.31 12.47
C LEU A 68 -0.32 -6.91 12.93
N VAL A 69 -0.51 -6.59 14.22
CA VAL A 69 -1.79 -6.06 14.72
C VAL A 69 -2.18 -4.80 13.97
N THR A 70 -1.23 -3.88 13.78
CA THR A 70 -1.46 -2.64 13.02
C THR A 70 -1.79 -2.92 11.55
N ALA A 71 -1.04 -3.80 10.89
CA ALA A 71 -1.28 -4.18 9.50
C ALA A 71 -2.66 -4.83 9.30
N HIS A 72 -3.06 -5.74 10.20
CA HIS A 72 -4.37 -6.39 10.16
C HIS A 72 -5.51 -5.40 10.38
N LEU A 73 -5.35 -4.47 11.33
CA LEU A 73 -6.36 -3.43 11.55
C LEU A 73 -6.54 -2.54 10.32
N ALA A 74 -5.44 -2.12 9.69
CA ALA A 74 -5.50 -1.33 8.46
C ALA A 74 -6.22 -2.08 7.33
N HIS A 75 -5.86 -3.35 7.12
CA HIS A 75 -6.53 -4.21 6.15
C HIS A 75 -8.04 -4.34 6.42
N GLU A 76 -8.44 -4.57 7.67
CA GLU A 76 -9.85 -4.68 8.05
C GLU A 76 -10.63 -3.37 7.83
N LEU A 77 -10.03 -2.22 8.11
CA LEU A 77 -10.64 -0.92 7.85
C LEU A 77 -10.81 -0.66 6.35
N ILE A 78 -9.77 -0.94 5.55
CA ILE A 78 -9.82 -0.82 4.08
C ILE A 78 -10.94 -1.72 3.53
N ARG A 79 -10.99 -2.99 3.94
CA ARG A 79 -12.01 -3.95 3.53
C ARG A 79 -13.43 -3.50 3.89
N LYS A 80 -13.62 -2.89 5.06
CA LYS A 80 -14.94 -2.36 5.47
C LYS A 80 -15.37 -1.13 4.68
N CYS A 81 -14.42 -0.25 4.35
CA CYS A 81 -14.71 0.98 3.61
C CYS A 81 -14.85 0.76 2.09
N LEU A 82 -14.26 -0.29 1.56
CA LEU A 82 -14.31 -0.68 0.15
C LEU A 82 -15.07 -2.00 0.00
N PRO A 83 -16.41 -1.99 0.12
CA PRO A 83 -17.17 -3.21 -0.13
C PRO A 83 -16.90 -3.68 -1.57
N SER A 84 -16.65 -4.98 -1.73
CA SER A 84 -16.58 -5.59 -3.06
C SER A 84 -17.90 -5.36 -3.79
N ALA A 85 -17.86 -5.10 -5.09
CA ALA A 85 -19.10 -5.01 -5.84
C ALA A 85 -19.81 -6.36 -5.75
N THR A 86 -21.05 -6.38 -5.28
CA THR A 86 -21.93 -7.54 -5.47
C THR A 86 -22.13 -7.72 -6.97
N ALA A 87 -21.61 -8.83 -7.50
CA ALA A 87 -21.84 -9.29 -8.87
C ALA A 87 -23.34 -9.44 -9.17
#